data_AF-A0A8J9V8E6-F1
#
_entry.id   AF-A0A8J9V8E6-F1
#
_cell.length_a   1.000
_cell.length_b   1.000
_cell.length_c   1.000
_cell.angle_alpha   90.00
_cell.angle_beta   90.00
_cell.angle_gamma   90.00
#
_symmetry.space_group_name_H-M   'P 1'
#
loop_
_entity.id
_entity.type
_entity.pdbx_description
1 polymer ?
#
loop_
_entity_poly.entity_id
_entity_poly.type
_entity_poly.pdbx_seq_one_letter_code
_entity_poly.pdbx_strand_id
1 'polypeptide(L)'
;MKRSHKTRLKVQGGKFRTESLVTLVDNEDGVVVRGLRVSGARWAGALYPAAAADAPHAPAPPLLLRYVPTEDAATADAVDAEAGGALQLCVYASAAREAELARVRAPLHAQYAARAALLHAPALHVAAHGRGQ
;
A
#
# COMPACT_ATOMS: atom_id res chain seq x y z
N MET A 1 2.54 24.33 -12.63
CA MET A 1 1.17 24.01 -13.12
C MET A 1 0.81 22.62 -12.63
N LYS A 2 -0.17 22.46 -11.71
CA LYS A 2 -0.57 21.16 -11.15
C LYS A 2 -1.45 20.41 -12.17
N ARG A 3 -0.95 19.33 -12.79
CA ARG A 3 -1.77 18.46 -13.65
C ARG A 3 -2.26 17.27 -12.82
N SER A 4 -3.54 17.28 -12.45
CA SER A 4 -4.20 16.11 -11.88
C SER A 4 -4.54 15.17 -13.04
N HIS A 5 -3.88 14.02 -13.12
CA HIS A 5 -4.25 12.96 -14.07
C HIS A 5 -5.18 11.98 -13.35
N LYS A 6 -6.48 12.24 -13.49
CA LYS A 6 -7.51 11.25 -13.16
C LYS A 6 -7.50 10.19 -14.25
N THR A 7 -6.56 9.27 -14.19
CA THR A 7 -6.49 8.15 -15.14
C THR A 7 -7.64 7.18 -14.84
N ARG A 8 -8.76 7.38 -15.53
CA ARG A 8 -9.84 6.41 -15.63
C ARG A 8 -9.44 5.40 -16.72
N LEU A 9 -9.01 4.22 -16.30
CA LEU A 9 -8.75 3.11 -17.22
C LEU A 9 -10.08 2.73 -17.91
N LYS A 10 -10.16 2.97 -19.23
CA LYS A 10 -11.33 2.66 -20.07
C LYS A 10 -11.23 1.23 -20.60
N VAL A 11 -12.35 0.52 -20.55
CA VAL A 11 -12.55 -0.85 -21.05
C VAL A 11 -12.54 -0.88 -22.58
N GLN A 12 -11.79 -1.83 -23.15
CA GLN A 12 -11.85 -2.20 -24.58
C GLN A 12 -12.45 -3.61 -24.68
N GLY A 13 -13.52 -3.79 -25.47
CA GLY A 13 -13.97 -5.11 -25.94
C GLY A 13 -14.87 -5.93 -25.00
N GLY A 14 -16.06 -5.43 -24.66
CA GLY A 14 -17.21 -6.30 -24.35
C GLY A 14 -17.18 -7.14 -23.06
N LYS A 15 -16.27 -6.90 -22.12
CA LYS A 15 -16.31 -7.49 -20.76
C LYS A 15 -16.21 -6.39 -19.72
N PHE A 16 -17.24 -6.28 -18.88
CA PHE A 16 -17.25 -5.42 -17.69
C PHE A 16 -16.05 -5.79 -16.81
N ARG A 17 -15.05 -4.91 -16.72
CA ARG A 17 -13.95 -5.04 -15.78
C ARG A 17 -14.12 -4.01 -14.68
N THR A 18 -14.13 -4.49 -13.45
CA THR A 18 -14.18 -3.76 -12.18
C THR A 18 -13.21 -2.55 -12.22
N GLU A 19 -13.75 -1.33 -12.12
CA GLU A 19 -12.95 -0.11 -12.07
C GLU A 19 -12.26 0.00 -10.70
N SER A 20 -10.98 -0.36 -10.64
CA SER A 20 -10.11 -0.15 -9.48
C SER A 20 -9.84 1.34 -9.29
N LEU A 21 -10.18 1.89 -8.11
CA LEU A 21 -10.07 3.33 -7.84
C LEU A 21 -8.70 3.69 -7.25
N VAL A 22 -7.63 3.61 -8.06
CA VAL A 22 -6.34 4.20 -7.70
C VAL A 22 -6.21 5.56 -8.34
N THR A 23 -5.92 6.59 -7.54
CA THR A 23 -5.58 7.91 -8.08
C THR A 23 -4.08 8.11 -8.00
N LEU A 24 -3.49 8.47 -9.13
CA LEU A 24 -2.08 8.82 -9.26
C LEU A 24 -2.00 10.33 -9.50
N VAL A 25 -1.21 11.04 -8.69
CA VAL A 25 -0.94 12.47 -8.88
C VAL A 25 0.55 12.66 -9.01
N ASP A 26 0.99 13.14 -10.17
CA ASP A 26 2.38 13.52 -10.39
C ASP A 26 2.74 14.71 -9.49
N ASN A 27 3.88 14.58 -8.82
CA ASN A 27 4.51 15.58 -8.00
C ASN A 27 5.97 15.72 -8.48
N GLU A 28 6.61 16.87 -8.23
CA GLU A 28 7.97 17.15 -8.70
C GLU A 28 8.98 16.08 -8.25
N ASP A 29 8.69 15.40 -7.14
CA ASP A 29 9.53 14.37 -6.54
C ASP A 29 9.04 12.91 -6.70
N GLY A 30 7.91 12.67 -7.38
CA GLY A 30 7.36 11.31 -7.54
C GLY A 30 5.84 11.25 -7.80
N VAL A 31 5.24 10.08 -7.55
CA VAL A 31 3.82 9.82 -7.80
C VAL A 31 3.07 9.56 -6.50
N VAL A 32 2.03 10.34 -6.22
CA VAL A 32 1.15 10.11 -5.06
C VAL A 32 0.06 9.11 -5.44
N VAL A 33 0.01 7.99 -4.72
CA VAL A 33 -0.95 6.91 -4.88
C VAL A 33 -2.02 6.99 -3.79
N ARG A 34 -3.29 6.97 -4.18
CA ARG A 34 -4.46 6.94 -3.27
C ARG A 34 -5.39 5.78 -3.64
N GLY A 35 -6.22 5.36 -2.70
CA GLY A 35 -7.22 4.29 -2.93
C GLY A 35 -6.73 2.88 -2.65
N LEU A 36 -5.62 2.75 -1.91
CA LEU A 36 -5.16 1.50 -1.35
C LEU A 36 -5.90 1.21 -0.04
N ARG A 37 -6.06 -0.07 0.27
CA ARG A 37 -6.54 -0.56 1.57
C ARG A 37 -5.49 -1.47 2.19
N VAL A 38 -5.39 -1.43 3.51
CA VAL A 38 -4.54 -2.30 4.32
C VAL A 38 -5.40 -3.40 4.95
N SER A 39 -4.84 -4.60 5.00
CA SER A 39 -5.38 -5.77 5.71
C SER A 39 -4.36 -6.25 6.74
N GLY A 40 -4.81 -6.97 7.79
CA GLY A 40 -3.94 -7.55 8.82
C GLY A 40 -3.29 -6.54 9.78
N ALA A 41 -3.51 -5.25 9.60
CA ALA A 41 -3.01 -4.19 10.47
C ALA A 41 -3.82 -2.90 10.25
N ARG A 42 -3.68 -1.97 11.18
CA ARG A 42 -4.08 -0.57 11.00
C ARG A 42 -2.87 0.25 10.57
N TRP A 43 -3.08 1.27 9.75
CA TRP A 43 -2.01 2.17 9.32
C TRP A 43 -2.38 3.63 9.66
N ALA A 44 -1.61 4.22 10.57
CA ALA A 44 -1.73 5.62 10.98
C ALA A 44 -0.34 6.21 11.26
N GLY A 45 0.38 6.62 10.21
CA GLY A 45 1.79 7.02 10.29
C GLY A 45 2.77 5.85 10.47
N ALA A 46 2.35 4.82 11.21
CA ALA A 46 2.98 3.51 11.34
C ALA A 46 1.93 2.39 11.32
N LEU A 47 2.39 1.14 11.27
CA LEU A 47 1.56 -0.05 11.42
C LEU A 47 1.27 -0.32 12.89
N TYR A 48 0.00 -0.61 13.17
CA TYR A 48 -0.50 -1.02 14.48
C TYR A 48 -1.20 -2.37 14.36
N PRO A 49 -1.24 -3.16 15.44
CA PRO A 49 -2.07 -4.36 15.48
C PRO A 49 -3.53 -3.97 15.22
N ALA A 50 -4.23 -4.77 14.42
CA ALA A 50 -5.68 -4.65 14.28
C ALA A 50 -6.36 -5.34 15.47
N ALA A 51 -7.36 -4.68 16.04
CA ALA A 51 -8.26 -5.27 17.03
C ALA A 51 -9.29 -6.16 16.33
N ALA A 52 -9.85 -7.13 17.07
CA ALA A 52 -10.87 -8.04 16.52
C ALA A 52 -12.14 -7.32 16.04
N ALA A 53 -12.42 -6.12 16.55
CA ALA A 53 -13.55 -5.28 16.14
C ALA A 53 -13.25 -4.40 14.92
N ASP A 54 -11.98 -4.31 14.48
CA ASP A 54 -11.63 -3.50 13.31
C ASP A 54 -12.15 -4.16 12.02
N ALA A 55 -12.47 -3.34 11.02
CA ALA A 55 -12.83 -3.84 9.71
C ALA A 55 -11.68 -4.65 9.10
N PRO A 56 -11.97 -5.73 8.34
CA PRO A 56 -10.93 -6.58 7.75
C PRO A 56 -10.03 -5.82 6.77
N HIS A 57 -10.55 -4.73 6.19
CA HIS A 57 -9.84 -3.83 5.29
C HIS A 57 -10.06 -2.37 5.69
N ALA A 58 -8.99 -1.69 6.09
CA ALA A 58 -9.01 -0.26 6.39
C ALA A 58 -8.40 0.54 5.22
N PRO A 59 -8.82 1.80 4.98
CA PRO A 59 -8.12 2.68 4.05
C PRO A 59 -6.66 2.84 4.46
N ALA A 60 -5.74 2.73 3.51
CA ALA A 60 -4.34 3.08 3.73
C ALA A 60 -4.13 4.61 3.52
N PRO A 61 -3.17 5.22 4.20
CA PRO A 61 -2.79 6.60 3.91
C PRO A 61 -2.26 6.72 2.46
N PRO A 62 -2.33 7.91 1.85
CA PRO A 62 -1.70 8.16 0.56
C PRO A 62 -0.20 7.83 0.61
N LEU A 63 0.30 7.14 -0.41
CA LEU A 63 1.71 6.79 -0.53
C LEU A 63 2.38 7.67 -1.57
N LEU A 64 3.58 8.17 -1.27
CA LEU A 64 4.44 8.82 -2.27
C LEU A 64 5.43 7.76 -2.79
N LEU A 65 5.31 7.41 -4.06
CA LEU A 65 6.26 6.54 -4.74
C LEU A 65 7.31 7.40 -5.43
N ARG A 66 8.58 7.10 -5.16
CA ARG A 66 9.73 7.78 -5.76
C ARG A 66 10.65 6.73 -6.36
N TYR A 67 11.23 7.05 -7.51
CA TYR A 67 12.32 6.25 -8.05
C TYR A 67 13.60 6.65 -7.33
N VAL A 68 14.28 5.69 -6.71
CA VAL A 68 15.55 5.90 -6.02
C VAL A 68 16.62 5.07 -6.74
N PRO A 69 17.71 5.67 -7.23
CA PRO A 69 18.82 4.93 -7.84
C PRO A 69 19.40 3.89 -6.87
N THR A 70 19.75 2.72 -7.40
CA THR A 70 20.13 1.53 -6.62
C THR A 70 21.36 1.73 -5.71
N GLU A 71 22.22 2.69 -6.05
CA GLU A 71 23.39 3.09 -5.26
C GLU A 71 23.02 3.66 -3.87
N ASP A 72 21.83 4.25 -3.72
CA ASP A 72 21.27 4.68 -2.43
C ASP A 72 20.39 3.58 -1.78
N ALA A 73 19.89 2.62 -2.58
CA ALA A 73 18.99 1.57 -2.11
C ALA A 73 19.70 0.52 -1.24
N ALA A 74 20.96 0.19 -1.55
CA ALA A 74 21.76 -0.73 -0.73
C ALA A 74 21.98 -0.17 0.69
N THR A 75 22.07 1.16 0.83
CA THR A 75 22.19 1.83 2.12
C THR A 75 20.86 1.83 2.87
N ALA A 76 19.72 2.01 2.18
CA ALA A 76 18.40 1.90 2.80
C ALA A 76 18.11 0.46 3.29
N ASP A 77 18.48 -0.56 2.51
CA ASP A 77 18.30 -1.97 2.87
C ASP A 77 19.18 -2.41 4.04
N ALA A 78 20.43 -1.93 4.09
CA ALA A 78 21.38 -2.24 5.17
C ALA A 78 21.07 -1.51 6.48
N VAL A 79 20.63 -0.24 6.41
CA VAL A 79 20.23 0.54 7.60
C VAL A 79 18.95 -0.02 8.24
N ASP A 80 18.05 -0.60 7.45
CA ASP A 80 16.77 -1.15 7.92
C ASP A 80 16.88 -2.56 8.55
N ALA A 81 17.83 -3.39 8.11
CA ALA A 81 18.06 -4.72 8.68
C ALA A 81 18.50 -4.65 10.16
N GLU A 82 19.19 -3.58 10.54
CA GLU A 82 19.63 -3.35 11.93
C GLU A 82 18.63 -2.53 12.78
N ALA A 83 17.73 -1.75 12.16
CA ALA A 83 16.90 -0.79 12.88
C ALA A 83 15.56 -1.34 13.42
N GLY A 84 15.11 -2.55 13.01
CA GLY A 84 13.96 -3.26 13.61
C GLY A 84 12.59 -2.54 13.60
N GLY A 85 12.51 -1.37 12.98
CA GLY A 85 11.38 -0.43 13.11
C GLY A 85 10.48 -0.34 11.87
N ALA A 86 10.66 -1.21 10.88
CA ALA A 86 9.85 -1.23 9.66
C ALA A 86 9.54 -2.67 9.20
N LEU A 87 8.42 -2.81 8.49
CA LEU A 87 7.99 -4.06 7.88
C LEU A 87 7.80 -3.88 6.37
N GLN A 88 8.27 -4.85 5.60
CA GLN A 88 8.02 -4.90 4.16
C GLN A 88 6.62 -5.49 3.89
N LEU A 89 5.81 -4.75 3.15
CA LEU A 89 4.45 -5.10 2.78
C LEU A 89 4.34 -5.34 1.28
N CYS A 90 3.65 -6.40 0.89
CA CYS A 90 3.26 -6.59 -0.50
C CYS A 90 2.06 -5.69 -0.85
N VAL A 91 2.10 -5.12 -2.04
CA VAL A 91 0.99 -4.41 -2.69
C VAL A 91 0.39 -5.32 -3.73
N TYR A 92 -0.86 -5.73 -3.54
CA TYR A 92 -1.58 -6.60 -4.47
C TYR A 92 -2.57 -5.84 -5.34
N ALA A 93 -2.85 -6.39 -6.52
CA ALA A 93 -3.88 -5.87 -7.42
C ALA A 93 -5.31 -5.99 -6.84
N SER A 94 -5.52 -6.90 -5.88
CA SER A 94 -6.81 -7.14 -5.25
C SER A 94 -6.64 -7.75 -3.85
N ALA A 95 -7.72 -7.77 -3.05
CA ALA A 95 -7.74 -8.42 -1.74
C ALA A 95 -7.50 -9.94 -1.80
N ALA A 96 -7.71 -10.57 -2.96
CA ALA A 96 -7.47 -12.00 -3.18
C ALA A 96 -5.99 -12.37 -3.28
N ARG A 97 -5.08 -11.38 -3.36
CA ARG A 97 -3.61 -11.57 -3.40
C ARG A 97 -3.12 -12.40 -4.60
N GLU A 98 -3.85 -12.36 -5.71
CA GLU A 98 -3.55 -13.14 -6.93
C GLU A 98 -2.32 -12.60 -7.69
N ALA A 99 -2.07 -11.30 -7.62
CA ALA A 99 -0.99 -10.64 -8.33
C ALA A 99 -0.33 -9.56 -7.46
N GLU A 100 0.95 -9.73 -7.15
CA GLU A 100 1.78 -8.73 -6.49
C GLU A 100 2.23 -7.67 -7.52
N LEU A 101 2.04 -6.40 -7.18
CA LEU A 101 2.39 -5.25 -8.01
C LEU A 101 3.72 -4.63 -7.57
N ALA A 102 3.97 -4.58 -6.26
CA ALA A 102 5.13 -3.95 -5.67
C ALA A 102 5.32 -4.41 -4.22
N ARG A 103 6.46 -4.02 -3.64
CA ARG A 103 6.72 -4.10 -2.20
C ARG A 103 7.03 -2.73 -1.67
N VAL A 104 6.49 -2.40 -0.50
CA VAL A 104 6.73 -1.11 0.17
C VAL A 104 7.16 -1.34 1.61
N ARG A 105 7.91 -0.41 2.16
CA ARG A 105 8.24 -0.40 3.60
C ARG A 105 7.25 0.47 4.35
N ALA A 106 6.80 -0.03 5.49
CA ALA A 106 5.96 0.71 6.41
C ALA A 106 6.60 0.67 7.80
N PRO A 107 6.74 1.81 8.48
CA PRO A 107 7.25 1.82 9.84
C PRO A 107 6.31 1.03 10.75
N LEU A 108 6.87 0.25 11.67
CA LEU A 108 6.17 -0.46 12.72
C LEU A 108 6.06 0.45 13.94
N HIS A 109 4.89 0.48 14.56
CA HIS A 109 4.76 1.15 15.85
C HIS A 109 5.62 0.43 16.90
N ALA A 110 6.23 1.16 17.83
CA ALA A 110 7.16 0.61 18.83
C ALA A 110 6.58 -0.53 19.68
N GLN A 111 5.26 -0.52 19.90
CA GLN A 111 4.55 -1.57 20.65
C GLN A 111 4.09 -2.74 19.75
N TYR A 112 4.28 -2.66 18.43
CA TYR A 112 3.90 -3.71 17.50
C TYR A 112 5.11 -4.57 17.14
N ALA A 113 5.33 -5.62 17.92
CA ALA A 113 6.47 -6.51 17.72
C ALA A 113 6.51 -7.07 16.28
N ALA A 114 7.68 -6.99 15.63
CA ALA A 114 7.87 -7.40 14.24
C ALA A 114 7.41 -8.84 13.97
N ARG A 115 7.66 -9.77 14.91
CA ARG A 115 7.19 -11.16 14.80
C ARG A 115 5.66 -11.27 14.80
N ALA A 116 4.98 -10.51 15.64
CA ALA A 116 3.51 -10.47 15.65
C ALA A 116 2.98 -9.85 14.35
N ALA A 117 3.62 -8.78 13.88
CA ALA A 117 3.27 -8.15 12.62
C ALA A 117 3.43 -9.11 11.43
N LEU A 118 4.51 -9.90 11.37
CA LEU A 118 4.69 -10.94 10.35
C LEU A 118 3.56 -11.97 10.37
N LEU A 119 3.16 -12.43 11.56
CA LEU A 119 2.08 -13.42 11.72
C LEU A 119 0.71 -12.88 11.33
N HIS A 120 0.46 -11.59 11.52
CA HIS A 120 -0.78 -10.94 11.05
C HIS A 120 -0.82 -10.75 9.52
N ALA A 121 0.28 -11.03 8.83
CA ALA A 121 0.42 -10.99 7.37
C ALA A 121 -0.17 -9.71 6.73
N PRO A 122 0.22 -8.51 7.19
CA PRO A 122 -0.31 -7.26 6.69
C PRO A 122 0.03 -7.09 5.22
N ALA A 123 -0.93 -6.55 4.47
CA ALA A 123 -0.75 -6.33 3.04
C ALA A 123 -1.60 -5.15 2.56
N LEU A 124 -1.09 -4.48 1.53
CA LEU A 124 -1.83 -3.48 0.78
C LEU A 124 -2.51 -4.12 -0.41
N HIS A 125 -3.68 -3.62 -0.76
CA HIS A 125 -4.34 -3.98 -1.99
C HIS A 125 -5.12 -2.80 -2.57
N VAL A 126 -5.30 -2.82 -3.88
CA VAL A 126 -6.15 -1.85 -4.55
C VAL A 126 -7.61 -2.06 -4.13
N ALA A 127 -8.29 -0.98 -3.74
CA ALA A 127 -9.70 -1.04 -3.36
C ALA A 127 -10.55 -1.52 -4.55
N ALA A 128 -11.22 -2.67 -4.39
CA ALA A 128 -12.28 -3.07 -5.29
C ALA A 128 -13.48 -2.14 -5.12
N HIS A 129 -14.17 -1.81 -6.22
CA HIS A 129 -15.40 -1.04 -6.17
C HIS A 129 -16.45 -1.85 -5.39
N GLY A 130 -16.77 -1.42 -4.17
CA GLY A 130 -17.95 -1.90 -3.48
C GLY A 130 -19.16 -1.37 -4.23
N ARG A 131 -19.94 -2.26 -4.87
CA ARG A 131 -21.34 -1.92 -5.14
C ARG A 131 -21.96 -1.60 -3.78
N GLY A 132 -22.58 -0.43 -3.67
CA GLY A 132 -23.38 -0.09 -2.50
C GLY A 132 -24.33 -1.24 -2.19
N GLN A 133 -24.38 -1.61 -0.91
CA GLN A 133 -25.58 -2.22 -0.38
C GLN A 133 -26.63 -1.12 -0.24
#